data_AF-A0AAD1TGT5-F1
#
_entry.id   AF-A0AAD1TGT5-F1
#
_cell.length_a   1.000
_cell.length_b   1.000
_cell.length_c   1.000
_cell.angle_alpha   90.00
_cell.angle_beta   90.00
_cell.angle_gamma   90.00
#
_symmetry.space_group_name_H-M   'P 1'
#
loop_
_entity.id
_entity.type
_entity.pdbx_description
1 polymer ?
#
loop_
_entity_poly.entity_id
_entity_poly.type
_entity_poly.pdbx_seq_one_letter_code
_entity_poly.pdbx_strand_id
1 'polypeptide(L)'
;MVGSDLSLCGMTCVTGGMFLLGRLHEAAPFLEYDCDLQQLKTFNNYGHRTDVNISSGCAVIRDAQISDSGQYILQIIDKDDRKSEVQTISYSIVDKVSITSLSSILSNSGLTTSLRVQFTGEMEHPVTWTRDGEDLPEGHQLSEFNDTLTVRSTDYGTYRVTVTNSVSEDHAQLTLTAEPAPVSGRFRFSWIAVSIMAAAICSVLLGVRTF
;
A
#
# COMPACT_ATOMS: atom_id res chain seq x y z
N MET A 1 1.77 12.71 2.88
CA MET A 1 3.08 13.35 3.07
C MET A 1 4.14 12.28 2.81
N VAL A 2 4.45 11.82 1.60
CA VAL A 2 4.64 12.47 0.28
C VAL A 2 5.72 13.56 0.37
N GLY A 3 6.91 13.22 -0.13
CA GLY A 3 8.10 14.07 -0.21
C GLY A 3 8.94 14.10 1.07
N SER A 4 9.79 13.10 1.32
CA SER A 4 10.91 13.27 2.26
C SER A 4 12.04 13.96 1.52
N ASP A 5 12.28 15.24 1.79
CA ASP A 5 13.42 15.95 1.21
C ASP A 5 14.74 15.20 1.47
N LEU A 6 15.65 15.20 0.50
CA LEU A 6 17.00 14.63 0.67
C LEU A 6 17.95 15.71 1.16
N SER A 7 18.64 15.47 2.29
CA SER A 7 19.56 16.44 2.88
C SER A 7 21.02 15.98 2.79
N LEU A 8 21.76 16.55 1.85
CA LEU A 8 23.18 16.27 1.59
C LEU A 8 24.03 17.36 2.24
N CYS A 9 24.69 17.02 3.35
CA CYS A 9 25.46 17.97 4.16
C CYS A 9 26.97 17.69 4.13
N GLY A 10 27.76 18.64 4.63
CA GLY A 10 29.22 18.52 4.76
C GLY A 10 30.01 19.57 3.98
N MET A 11 29.35 20.50 3.30
CA MET A 11 29.97 21.57 2.52
C MET A 11 30.34 22.78 3.39
N THR A 12 31.12 22.55 4.45
CA THR A 12 31.53 23.63 5.37
C THR A 12 32.87 24.22 4.94
N CYS A 13 32.91 25.54 4.67
CA CYS A 13 34.09 26.25 4.19
C CYS A 13 35.15 26.54 5.26
N VAL A 14 35.64 25.50 5.95
CA VAL A 14 36.68 25.65 6.97
C VAL A 14 38.06 25.84 6.34
N THR A 15 38.36 25.10 5.28
CA THR A 15 39.69 25.07 4.62
C THR A 15 39.75 25.83 3.29
N GLY A 16 38.63 26.40 2.82
CA GLY A 16 38.48 26.92 1.45
C GLY A 16 38.41 25.80 0.40
N GLY A 17 38.51 26.14 -0.88
CA GLY A 17 38.40 25.20 -1.99
C GLY A 17 36.98 25.08 -2.57
N MET A 18 36.77 24.05 -3.39
CA MET A 18 35.53 23.86 -4.13
C MET A 18 34.91 22.51 -3.83
N PHE A 19 33.66 22.51 -3.35
CA PHE A 19 32.87 21.30 -3.14
C PHE A 19 32.16 20.88 -4.43
N LEU A 20 32.21 19.58 -4.71
CA LEU A 20 31.50 18.93 -5.80
C LEU A 20 30.52 17.91 -5.22
N LEU A 21 29.24 18.06 -5.49
CA LEU A 21 28.20 17.13 -5.08
C LEU A 21 27.56 16.50 -6.32
N GLY A 22 27.57 15.17 -6.36
CA GLY A 22 27.10 14.41 -7.51
C GLY A 22 26.61 13.01 -7.12
N ARG A 23 26.15 12.26 -8.13
CA ARG A 23 25.91 10.82 -7.99
C ARG A 23 27.23 10.06 -8.15
N LEU A 24 27.44 9.03 -7.34
CA LEU A 24 28.71 8.29 -7.27
C LEU A 24 29.18 7.73 -8.62
N HIS A 25 28.24 7.31 -9.46
CA HIS A 25 28.51 6.69 -10.75
C HIS A 25 28.27 7.62 -11.95
N GLU A 26 28.11 8.93 -11.71
CA GLU A 26 27.97 9.92 -12.78
C GLU A 26 29.27 10.71 -12.97
N ALA A 27 29.56 11.05 -14.23
CA ALA A 27 30.81 11.73 -14.58
C ALA A 27 30.86 13.19 -14.13
N ALA A 28 29.70 13.85 -14.01
CA ALA A 28 29.59 15.27 -13.68
C ALA A 28 28.81 15.47 -12.38
N PRO A 29 29.25 16.39 -11.50
CA PRO A 29 28.47 16.79 -10.34
C PRO A 29 27.21 17.57 -10.80
N PHE A 30 26.17 17.55 -9.98
CA PHE A 30 24.99 18.41 -10.18
C PHE A 30 25.07 19.69 -9.34
N LEU A 31 26.05 19.81 -8.44
CA LEU A 31 26.28 21.02 -7.65
C LEU A 31 27.78 21.24 -7.47
N GLU A 32 28.21 22.48 -7.71
CA GLU A 32 29.52 22.99 -7.39
C GLU A 32 29.37 24.19 -6.46
N TYR A 33 30.12 24.20 -5.36
CA TYR A 33 30.17 25.34 -4.46
C TYR A 33 31.60 25.75 -4.19
N ASP A 34 31.97 26.94 -4.67
CA ASP A 34 33.27 27.56 -4.46
C ASP A 34 33.25 28.36 -3.15
N CYS A 35 33.99 27.90 -2.15
CA CYS A 35 34.08 28.55 -0.85
C CYS A 35 34.83 29.87 -0.87
N ASP A 36 35.81 30.03 -1.75
CA ASP A 36 36.65 31.22 -1.83
C ASP A 36 35.91 32.35 -2.57
N LEU A 37 35.16 32.02 -3.63
CA LEU A 37 34.34 32.97 -4.39
C LEU A 37 32.91 33.12 -3.84
N GLN A 38 32.49 32.25 -2.92
CA GLN A 38 31.11 32.13 -2.45
C GLN A 38 30.11 31.95 -3.62
N GLN A 39 30.52 31.19 -4.63
CA GLN A 39 29.73 30.97 -5.84
C GLN A 39 29.14 29.56 -5.86
N LEU A 40 27.83 29.50 -6.05
CA LEU A 40 27.09 28.25 -6.23
C LEU A 40 26.74 28.09 -7.71
N LYS A 41 27.02 26.91 -8.26
CA LYS A 41 26.53 26.48 -9.57
C LYS A 41 25.78 25.18 -9.41
N THR A 42 24.57 25.13 -9.94
CA THR A 42 23.76 23.91 -10.03
C THR A 42 23.66 23.49 -11.49
N PHE A 43 23.85 22.20 -11.74
CA PHE A 43 23.79 21.59 -13.06
C PHE A 43 22.64 20.60 -13.13
N ASN A 44 22.30 20.20 -14.35
CA ASN A 44 21.23 19.25 -14.66
C ASN A 44 19.84 19.73 -14.20
N ASN A 45 18.86 18.83 -14.28
CA ASN A 45 17.47 19.07 -13.91
C ASN A 45 17.26 19.21 -12.39
N TYR A 46 18.24 18.95 -11.52
CA TYR A 46 18.08 19.14 -10.08
C TYR A 46 17.93 20.61 -9.67
N GLY A 47 18.40 21.57 -10.48
CA GLY A 47 18.47 22.98 -10.09
C GLY A 47 17.15 23.62 -9.62
N HIS A 48 15.99 23.16 -10.08
CA HIS A 48 14.68 23.69 -9.65
C HIS A 48 14.17 23.09 -8.33
N ARG A 49 14.78 22.00 -7.87
CA ARG A 49 14.42 21.27 -6.64
C ARG A 49 15.51 21.36 -5.57
N THR A 50 16.70 21.88 -5.91
CA THR A 50 17.82 21.95 -4.97
C THR A 50 17.87 23.30 -4.26
N ASP A 51 17.62 23.29 -2.96
CA ASP A 51 17.85 24.42 -2.06
C ASP A 51 19.19 24.26 -1.35
N VAL A 52 20.09 25.23 -1.47
CA VAL A 52 21.40 25.17 -0.83
C VAL A 52 21.47 26.18 0.30
N ASN A 53 21.66 25.67 1.52
CA ASN A 53 21.97 26.48 2.68
C ASN A 53 23.47 26.43 2.95
N ILE A 54 24.17 27.46 2.45
CA ILE A 54 25.61 27.63 2.62
C ILE A 54 25.99 27.75 4.10
N SER A 55 25.16 28.41 4.91
CA SER A 55 25.46 28.63 6.34
C SER A 55 25.48 27.33 7.14
N SER A 56 24.65 26.35 6.76
CA SER A 56 24.65 25.01 7.36
C SER A 56 25.52 24.01 6.60
N GLY A 57 26.03 24.37 5.41
CA GLY A 57 26.78 23.46 4.53
C GLY A 57 25.94 22.31 3.98
N CYS A 58 24.63 22.52 3.79
CA CYS A 58 23.69 21.49 3.33
C CYS A 58 23.00 21.88 2.03
N ALA A 59 22.90 20.93 1.10
CA ALA A 59 22.02 20.98 -0.06
C ALA A 59 20.82 20.07 0.19
N VAL A 60 19.63 20.59 -0.09
CA VAL A 60 18.36 19.88 0.09
C VAL A 60 17.72 19.68 -1.28
N ILE A 61 17.49 18.44 -1.69
CA ILE A 61 16.68 18.13 -2.87
C ILE A 61 15.23 17.99 -2.39
N ARG A 62 14.41 18.98 -2.73
CA ARG A 62 12.99 19.07 -2.42
C ARG A 62 12.16 18.08 -3.22
N ASP A 63 11.03 17.68 -2.65
CA ASP A 63 10.04 16.84 -3.34
C ASP A 63 10.69 15.55 -3.87
N ALA A 64 11.42 14.84 -3.00
CA ALA A 64 12.20 13.69 -3.43
C ALA A 64 11.33 12.62 -4.11
N GLN A 65 11.82 12.16 -5.25
CA GLN A 65 11.19 11.19 -6.13
C GLN A 65 11.92 9.85 -6.01
N ILE A 66 11.27 8.75 -6.39
CA ILE A 66 11.91 7.42 -6.41
C ILE A 66 13.20 7.42 -7.24
N SER A 67 13.22 8.17 -8.35
CA SER A 67 14.41 8.34 -9.19
C SER A 67 15.58 9.02 -8.48
N ASP A 68 15.34 9.74 -7.38
CA ASP A 68 16.37 10.37 -6.57
C ASP A 68 17.09 9.38 -5.66
N SER A 69 16.62 8.14 -5.57
CA SER A 69 17.33 7.06 -4.91
C SER A 69 18.69 6.80 -5.58
N GLY A 70 19.66 6.38 -4.78
CA GLY A 70 21.00 6.05 -5.24
C GLY A 70 22.10 6.54 -4.31
N GLN A 71 23.33 6.40 -4.76
CA GLN A 71 24.52 6.81 -4.02
C GLN A 71 24.96 8.20 -4.47
N TYR A 72 25.14 9.08 -3.48
CA TYR A 72 25.64 10.43 -3.64
C TYR A 72 27.04 10.50 -3.07
N ILE A 73 27.88 11.29 -3.73
CA ILE A 73 29.25 11.55 -3.30
C ILE A 73 29.47 13.05 -3.18
N LEU A 74 30.03 13.46 -2.04
CA LEU A 74 30.55 14.79 -1.79
C LEU A 74 32.07 14.74 -1.86
N GLN A 75 32.64 15.60 -2.70
CA GLN A 75 34.08 15.71 -2.91
C GLN A 75 34.52 17.15 -2.72
N ILE A 76 35.80 17.35 -2.40
CA ILE A 76 36.41 18.68 -2.30
C ILE A 76 37.67 18.73 -3.18
N ILE A 77 37.81 19.84 -3.90
CA ILE A 77 39.05 20.24 -4.58
C ILE A 77 39.70 21.31 -3.73
N ASP A 78 40.88 21.02 -3.20
CA ASP A 78 41.65 21.98 -2.41
C ASP A 78 42.36 23.03 -3.30
N LYS A 79 43.10 23.94 -2.68
CA LYS A 79 43.82 25.02 -3.37
C LYS A 79 44.97 24.53 -4.25
N ASP A 80 45.43 23.30 -4.03
CA ASP A 80 46.48 22.64 -4.80
C ASP A 80 45.87 21.74 -5.91
N ASP A 81 44.58 21.92 -6.23
CA ASP A 81 43.81 21.15 -7.21
C ASP A 81 43.75 19.65 -6.91
N ARG A 82 43.90 19.26 -5.63
CA ARG A 82 43.78 17.87 -5.20
C ARG A 82 42.33 17.56 -4.88
N LYS A 83 41.79 16.56 -5.57
CA LYS A 83 40.44 16.06 -5.34
C LYS A 83 40.43 14.96 -4.27
N SER A 84 39.57 15.11 -3.27
CA SER A 84 39.37 14.12 -2.20
C SER A 84 37.88 13.88 -1.93
N GLU A 85 37.56 12.70 -1.43
CA GLU A 85 36.20 12.35 -1.00
C GLU A 85 35.98 12.85 0.42
N VAL A 86 34.85 13.53 0.62
CA VAL A 86 34.38 13.98 1.94
C VAL A 86 33.42 12.97 2.52
N GLN A 87 32.45 12.52 1.72
CA GLN A 87 31.44 11.56 2.14
C GLN A 87 30.80 10.85 0.94
N THR A 88 30.45 9.58 1.12
CA THR A 88 29.49 8.85 0.27
C THR A 88 28.26 8.48 1.11
N ILE A 89 27.06 8.72 0.58
CA ILE A 89 25.78 8.42 1.24
C ILE A 89 24.80 7.76 0.28
N SER A 90 24.09 6.74 0.77
CA SER A 90 23.05 6.04 0.01
C SER A 90 21.68 6.49 0.46
N TYR A 91 20.85 6.94 -0.48
CA TYR A 91 19.44 7.25 -0.24
C TYR A 91 18.54 6.24 -0.97
N SER A 92 17.48 5.82 -0.27
CA SER A 92 16.38 5.04 -0.85
C SER A 92 15.08 5.78 -0.57
N ILE A 93 14.43 6.26 -1.63
CA ILE A 93 13.12 6.89 -1.57
C ILE A 93 12.07 5.81 -1.81
N VAL A 94 11.26 5.55 -0.80
CA VAL A 94 10.23 4.51 -0.82
C VAL A 94 8.85 5.16 -0.80
N ASP A 95 7.97 4.72 -1.70
CA ASP A 95 6.57 5.15 -1.71
C ASP A 95 5.80 4.59 -0.52
N LYS A 96 4.75 5.30 -0.09
CA LYS A 96 3.89 4.78 0.96
C LYS A 96 3.13 3.55 0.49
N VAL A 97 2.95 2.59 1.40
CA VAL A 97 2.02 1.50 1.18
C VAL A 97 0.59 2.02 1.24
N SER A 98 -0.26 1.48 0.37
CA SER A 98 -1.69 1.75 0.40
C SER A 98 -2.47 0.54 -0.10
N ILE A 99 -3.41 0.05 0.71
CA ILE A 99 -4.29 -1.06 0.35
C ILE A 99 -5.31 -0.54 -0.66
N THR A 100 -5.34 -1.16 -1.84
CA THR A 100 -6.27 -0.82 -2.92
C THR A 100 -7.50 -1.71 -2.90
N SER A 101 -7.39 -2.95 -2.45
CA SER A 101 -8.54 -3.82 -2.26
C SER A 101 -8.30 -4.90 -1.21
N LEU A 102 -9.38 -5.32 -0.56
CA LEU A 102 -9.45 -6.50 0.28
C LEU A 102 -10.72 -7.26 -0.10
N SER A 103 -10.57 -8.52 -0.51
CA SER A 103 -11.68 -9.32 -1.05
C SER A 103 -11.65 -10.74 -0.53
N SER A 104 -12.80 -11.41 -0.55
CA SER A 104 -12.95 -12.83 -0.19
C SER A 104 -13.56 -13.62 -1.34
N ILE A 105 -13.01 -14.80 -1.62
CA ILE A 105 -13.49 -15.71 -2.67
C ILE A 105 -13.72 -17.09 -2.06
N LEU A 106 -14.95 -17.60 -2.19
CA LEU A 106 -15.28 -18.97 -1.82
C LEU A 106 -14.71 -19.94 -2.88
N SER A 107 -14.08 -21.03 -2.44
CA SER A 107 -13.58 -22.05 -3.36
C SER A 107 -14.72 -22.81 -4.03
N ASN A 108 -14.43 -23.41 -5.19
CA ASN A 108 -15.42 -24.18 -5.95
C ASN A 108 -16.02 -25.36 -5.16
N SER A 109 -15.29 -25.89 -4.18
CA SER A 109 -15.79 -26.95 -3.29
C SER A 109 -16.69 -26.42 -2.18
N GLY A 110 -16.73 -25.11 -1.94
CA GLY A 110 -17.44 -24.48 -0.83
C GLY A 110 -16.82 -24.71 0.55
N LEU A 111 -15.65 -25.36 0.62
CA LEU A 111 -15.02 -25.77 1.88
C LEU A 111 -14.06 -24.72 2.45
N THR A 112 -13.54 -23.84 1.60
CA THR A 112 -12.53 -22.86 1.97
C THR A 112 -12.87 -21.49 1.39
N THR A 113 -12.42 -20.45 2.09
CA THR A 113 -12.51 -19.06 1.62
C THR A 113 -11.10 -18.49 1.58
N SER A 114 -10.74 -17.85 0.47
CA SER A 114 -9.48 -17.15 0.31
C SER A 114 -9.72 -15.65 0.42
N LEU A 115 -9.06 -15.00 1.38
CA LEU A 115 -9.01 -13.57 1.56
C LEU A 115 -7.77 -13.04 0.84
N ARG A 116 -7.94 -12.13 -0.12
CA ARG A 116 -6.84 -11.56 -0.90
C ARG A 116 -6.79 -10.06 -0.70
N VAL A 117 -5.58 -9.57 -0.39
CA VAL A 117 -5.27 -8.14 -0.36
C VAL A 117 -4.56 -7.73 -1.64
N GLN A 118 -4.85 -6.53 -2.13
CA GLN A 118 -4.05 -5.83 -3.14
C GLN A 118 -3.63 -4.49 -2.56
N PHE A 119 -2.40 -4.08 -2.85
CA PHE A 119 -1.83 -2.85 -2.35
C PHE A 119 -0.81 -2.27 -3.33
N THR A 120 -0.50 -1.00 -3.19
CA THR A 120 0.63 -0.31 -3.83
C THR A 120 1.74 -0.06 -2.81
N GLY A 121 2.93 0.27 -3.29
CA GLY A 121 4.11 0.51 -2.46
C GLY A 121 5.03 -0.72 -2.40
N GLU A 122 6.32 -0.47 -2.18
CA GLU A 122 7.33 -1.52 -2.03
C GLU A 122 7.28 -2.11 -0.62
N MET A 123 7.29 -3.44 -0.54
CA MET A 123 7.23 -4.20 0.71
C MET A 123 8.58 -4.82 1.03
N GLU A 124 9.03 -4.62 2.26
CA GLU A 124 10.28 -5.23 2.76
C GLU A 124 10.05 -6.63 3.35
N HIS A 125 8.81 -6.93 3.77
CA HIS A 125 8.44 -8.16 4.46
C HIS A 125 7.09 -8.69 3.95
N PRO A 126 6.76 -9.98 4.16
CA PRO A 126 5.43 -10.51 3.88
C PRO A 126 4.34 -9.76 4.65
N VAL A 127 3.13 -9.74 4.09
CA VAL A 127 1.95 -9.12 4.71
C VAL A 127 1.60 -9.80 6.05
N THR A 128 1.10 -9.02 7.01
CA THR A 128 0.68 -9.54 8.32
C THR A 128 -0.83 -9.63 8.41
N TRP A 129 -1.34 -10.75 8.93
CA TRP A 129 -2.76 -10.99 9.16
C TRP A 129 -3.03 -11.28 10.63
N THR A 130 -4.17 -10.80 11.11
CA THR A 130 -4.71 -11.09 12.45
C THR A 130 -6.18 -11.42 12.33
N ARG A 131 -6.70 -12.16 13.32
CA ARG A 131 -8.11 -12.49 13.44
C ARG A 131 -8.62 -11.98 14.78
N ASP A 132 -9.68 -11.20 14.75
CA ASP A 132 -10.35 -10.66 15.94
C ASP A 132 -9.39 -9.92 16.92
N GLY A 133 -8.29 -9.38 16.37
CA GLY A 133 -7.24 -8.68 17.11
C GLY A 133 -6.09 -9.55 17.62
N GLU A 134 -6.14 -10.86 17.38
CA GLU A 134 -5.12 -11.83 17.78
C GLU A 134 -4.41 -12.47 16.58
N ASP A 135 -3.33 -13.20 16.86
CA ASP A 135 -2.59 -13.96 15.85
C ASP A 135 -3.49 -15.00 15.15
N LEU A 136 -3.12 -15.37 13.92
CA LEU A 136 -3.89 -16.37 13.18
C LEU A 136 -3.87 -17.73 13.89
N PRO A 137 -5.03 -18.38 14.07
CA PRO A 137 -5.12 -19.73 14.61
C PRO A 137 -4.39 -20.79 13.77
N GLU A 138 -4.18 -21.97 14.37
CA GLU A 138 -3.62 -23.12 13.66
C GLU A 138 -4.58 -23.61 12.56
N GLY A 139 -4.03 -23.87 11.36
CA GLY A 139 -4.79 -24.34 10.19
C GLY A 139 -5.10 -23.26 9.16
N HIS A 140 -4.83 -21.99 9.47
CA HIS A 140 -4.79 -20.88 8.50
C HIS A 140 -3.59 -21.04 7.57
N GLN A 141 -3.80 -20.86 6.27
CA GLN A 141 -2.75 -21.03 5.26
C GLN A 141 -2.47 -19.71 4.55
N LEU A 142 -1.23 -19.26 4.58
CA LEU A 142 -0.79 -18.06 3.88
C LEU A 142 -0.07 -18.44 2.57
N SER A 143 -0.20 -17.59 1.55
CA SER A 143 0.64 -17.65 0.36
C SER A 143 2.10 -17.29 0.67
N GLU A 144 3.01 -17.44 -0.31
CA GLU A 144 4.44 -17.12 -0.14
C GLU A 144 4.70 -15.69 0.38
N PHE A 145 3.93 -14.72 -0.11
CA PHE A 145 4.04 -13.30 0.29
C PHE A 145 2.97 -12.89 1.32
N ASN A 146 2.20 -13.85 1.82
CA ASN A 146 1.04 -13.65 2.68
C ASN A 146 -0.02 -12.68 2.09
N ASP A 147 -0.02 -12.41 0.78
CA ASP A 147 -1.02 -11.57 0.12
C ASP A 147 -2.41 -12.25 0.04
N THR A 148 -2.43 -13.56 0.26
CA THR A 148 -3.64 -14.38 0.30
C THR A 148 -3.65 -15.26 1.55
N LEU A 149 -4.72 -15.13 2.34
CA LEU A 149 -5.02 -15.97 3.49
C LEU A 149 -6.15 -16.95 3.14
N THR A 150 -5.92 -18.24 3.29
CA THR A 150 -6.95 -19.28 3.08
C THR A 150 -7.40 -19.88 4.40
N VAL A 151 -8.71 -19.86 4.61
CA VAL A 151 -9.40 -20.34 5.82
C VAL A 151 -10.53 -21.30 5.45
N ARG A 152 -11.11 -22.00 6.43
CA ARG A 152 -12.33 -22.80 6.20
C ARG A 152 -13.52 -21.87 5.95
N SER A 153 -14.48 -22.30 5.12
CA SER A 153 -15.69 -21.50 4.86
C SER A 153 -16.58 -21.29 6.09
N THR A 154 -16.39 -22.10 7.13
CA THR A 154 -17.06 -21.96 8.43
C THR A 154 -16.26 -21.14 9.43
N ASP A 155 -15.10 -20.59 9.04
CA ASP A 155 -14.20 -19.87 9.93
C ASP A 155 -14.53 -18.37 10.01
N TYR A 156 -15.66 -18.10 10.66
CA TYR A 156 -16.21 -16.75 10.81
C TYR A 156 -15.41 -15.90 11.79
N GLY A 157 -15.34 -14.60 11.53
CA GLY A 157 -14.54 -13.67 12.33
C GLY A 157 -14.13 -12.45 11.52
N THR A 158 -13.51 -11.48 12.18
CA THR A 158 -12.97 -10.29 11.53
C THR A 158 -11.49 -10.47 11.28
N TYR A 159 -11.12 -10.53 10.00
CA TYR A 159 -9.74 -10.64 9.57
C TYR A 159 -9.21 -9.25 9.27
N ARG A 160 -8.07 -8.91 9.88
CA ARG A 160 -7.34 -7.67 9.60
C ARG A 160 -6.05 -7.99 8.90
N VAL A 161 -5.83 -7.33 7.77
CA VAL A 161 -4.58 -7.34 7.05
C VAL A 161 -3.83 -6.04 7.32
N THR A 162 -2.52 -6.13 7.55
CA THR A 162 -1.62 -4.99 7.76
C THR A 162 -0.45 -5.10 6.79
N VAL A 163 -0.27 -4.03 6.02
CA VAL A 163 0.77 -3.88 5.00
C VAL A 163 1.70 -2.78 5.50
N THR A 164 3.00 -3.05 5.56
CA THR A 164 3.98 -2.16 6.20
C THR A 164 5.27 -2.12 5.39
N ASN A 165 5.84 -0.91 5.26
CA ASN A 165 7.20 -0.70 4.77
C ASN A 165 7.95 0.30 5.67
N SER A 166 9.21 0.60 5.36
CA SER A 166 10.07 1.46 6.19
C SER A 166 9.54 2.87 6.45
N VAL A 167 8.55 3.35 5.68
CA VAL A 167 8.05 4.73 5.76
C VAL A 167 6.56 4.82 6.12
N SER A 168 5.82 3.72 6.10
CA SER A 168 4.36 3.73 6.31
C SER A 168 3.76 2.36 6.63
N GLU A 169 2.57 2.40 7.22
CA GLU A 169 1.73 1.25 7.50
C GLU A 169 0.30 1.57 7.05
N ASP A 170 -0.38 0.58 6.46
CA ASP A 170 -1.80 0.62 6.13
C ASP A 170 -2.50 -0.68 6.52
N HIS A 171 -3.79 -0.62 6.80
CA HIS A 171 -4.56 -1.79 7.23
C HIS A 171 -6.00 -1.79 6.71
N ALA A 172 -6.53 -2.99 6.48
CA ALA A 172 -7.92 -3.18 6.09
C ALA A 172 -8.51 -4.38 6.85
N GLN A 173 -9.84 -4.41 6.95
CA GLN A 173 -10.56 -5.47 7.65
C GLN A 173 -11.71 -6.02 6.81
N LEU A 174 -11.94 -7.33 6.93
CA LEU A 174 -13.05 -8.04 6.31
C LEU A 174 -13.64 -9.05 7.30
N THR A 175 -14.95 -8.98 7.51
CA THR A 175 -15.66 -9.89 8.41
C THR A 175 -16.32 -11.01 7.62
N LEU A 176 -15.96 -12.25 7.91
CA LEU A 176 -16.66 -13.43 7.42
C LEU A 176 -17.83 -13.76 8.35
N THR A 177 -19.05 -13.79 7.80
CA THR A 177 -20.28 -14.13 8.53
C THR A 177 -20.93 -15.38 7.96
N ALA A 178 -21.65 -16.12 8.81
CA ALA A 178 -22.49 -17.21 8.33
C ALA A 178 -23.56 -16.67 7.38
N GLU A 179 -23.74 -17.31 6.23
CA GLU A 179 -24.94 -17.04 5.42
C GLU A 179 -26.17 -17.43 6.25
N PRO A 180 -27.23 -16.59 6.27
CA PRO A 180 -28.46 -16.96 6.94
C PRO A 180 -29.00 -18.24 6.28
N ALA A 181 -29.29 -19.25 7.10
CA ALA A 181 -29.91 -20.48 6.62
C ALA A 181 -31.14 -20.12 5.77
N PRO A 182 -31.36 -20.77 4.60
CA PRO A 182 -32.58 -20.54 3.85
C PRO A 182 -33.74 -20.83 4.79
N VAL A 183 -34.59 -19.82 4.99
CA VAL A 183 -35.79 -19.96 5.81
C VAL A 183 -36.62 -21.03 5.12
N SER A 184 -36.53 -22.26 5.61
CA SER A 184 -37.32 -23.38 5.13
C SER A 184 -38.74 -23.11 5.59
N GLY A 185 -39.43 -22.28 4.83
CA GLY A 185 -40.85 -22.03 4.99
C GLY A 185 -41.56 -23.36 4.86
N ARG A 186 -41.82 -24.02 6.00
CA ARG A 186 -42.83 -25.05 6.12
C ARG A 186 -44.16 -24.37 5.85
N PHE A 187 -44.51 -24.19 4.58
CA PHE A 187 -45.88 -23.97 4.17
C PHE A 187 -46.63 -25.25 4.51
N ARG A 188 -47.19 -25.30 5.73
CA ARG A 188 -48.24 -26.26 6.05
C ARG A 188 -49.43 -25.86 5.18
N PHE A 189 -49.56 -26.49 4.02
CA PHE A 189 -50.81 -26.49 3.28
C PHE A 189 -51.87 -27.12 4.17
N SER A 190 -52.62 -26.29 4.90
CA SER A 190 -53.81 -26.71 5.59
C SER A 190 -54.86 -27.02 4.52
N TRP A 191 -55.12 -28.30 4.30
CA TRP A 191 -56.18 -28.80 3.40
C TRP A 191 -57.59 -28.30 3.79
N ILE A 192 -57.74 -27.67 4.96
CA ILE A 192 -58.99 -27.10 5.45
C ILE A 192 -59.45 -25.90 4.60
N ALA A 193 -58.56 -25.25 3.85
CA ALA A 193 -58.90 -24.09 3.01
C ALA A 193 -59.24 -24.43 1.55
N VAL A 194 -59.25 -25.72 1.14
CA VAL A 194 -59.63 -26.12 -0.24
C VAL A 194 -61.11 -26.50 -0.34
N SER A 195 -61.81 -26.72 0.78
CA SER A 195 -63.22 -27.12 0.80
C SER A 195 -64.22 -25.97 0.64
N ILE A 196 -63.81 -24.70 0.75
CA ILE A 196 -64.74 -23.56 0.63
C ILE A 196 -64.88 -23.08 -0.84
N MET A 197 -63.93 -23.40 -1.73
CA MET A 197 -63.99 -22.99 -3.15
C MET A 197 -64.64 -24.02 -4.08
N ALA A 198 -64.93 -25.25 -3.61
CA ALA A 198 -65.52 -26.30 -4.44
C ALA A 198 -67.07 -26.35 -4.42
N ALA A 199 -67.73 -25.68 -3.47
CA ALA A 199 -69.19 -25.72 -3.33
C ALA A 199 -69.94 -24.60 -4.09
N ALA A 200 -69.25 -23.53 -4.53
CA ALA A 200 -69.89 -22.39 -5.19
C ALA A 200 -69.99 -22.51 -6.72
N ILE A 201 -69.35 -23.51 -7.35
CA ILE A 201 -69.29 -23.64 -8.82
C ILE A 201 -70.26 -24.73 -9.35
N CYS A 202 -70.92 -25.51 -8.47
CA CYS A 202 -71.80 -26.61 -8.89
C CYS A 202 -73.33 -26.30 -8.85
N SER A 203 -73.74 -25.06 -8.56
CA SER A 203 -75.16 -24.68 -8.51
C SER A 203 -75.61 -23.70 -9.60
N VAL A 204 -74.71 -23.24 -10.48
CA VAL A 204 -75.05 -22.28 -11.55
C VAL A 204 -75.23 -22.94 -12.93
N LEU A 205 -74.83 -24.21 -13.11
CA LEU A 205 -74.87 -24.89 -14.42
C LEU A 205 -76.07 -25.84 -14.65
N LEU A 206 -77.02 -25.97 -13.71
CA LEU A 206 -78.14 -26.92 -13.83
C LEU A 206 -79.54 -26.33 -13.60
N GLY A 207 -79.71 -25.00 -13.56
CA GLY A 207 -80.95 -24.41 -13.03
C GLY A 207 -81.49 -23.15 -13.69
N VAL A 208 -81.45 -22.99 -15.01
CA VAL A 208 -82.42 -22.09 -15.70
C VAL A 208 -82.82 -22.68 -17.06
N ARG A 209 -83.97 -23.37 -17.08
CA ARG A 209 -84.82 -23.56 -18.26
C ARG A 209 -86.24 -23.10 -17.87
N THR A 210 -86.94 -22.55 -18.87
CA THR A 210 -88.36 -22.12 -18.96
C THR A 210 -88.73 -20.74 -18.39
N PHE A 211 -89.03 -19.77 -19.26
CA PHE A 211 -90.33 -19.65 -19.95
C PHE A 211 -90.11 -19.37 -21.45
#